data_AF-A0A2E7WEN3-F1
#
_entry.id   AF-A0A2E7WEN3-F1
#
_cell.length_a   1.000
_cell.length_b   1.000
_cell.length_c   1.000
_cell.angle_alpha   90.00
_cell.angle_beta   90.00
_cell.angle_gamma   90.00
#
_symmetry.space_group_name_H-M   'P 1'
#
loop_
_entity.id
_entity.type
_entity.pdbx_description
1 polymer ?
#
loop_
_entity_poly.entity_id
_entity_poly.type
_entity_poly.pdbx_seq_one_letter_code
_entity_poly.pdbx_strand_id
1 'polypeptide(L)'
;MCKYCNTNFGKNIKRHEGRCKLANDKVRLLEIELDIRYESHDKLTCRFCNKIFIRSDTIAKHDKICNDKQIYYETLKKKQKKEEQPMSQNITINNNTQINIIASNGEPLRKFGDENFDALNEDDFIRIMRIGNEGDTGVIPMLVNKIHFNPKFPENKNIKLTNLRSEQIAVYNGERFVMKPVEYIIYKTIRSASNLMCDMYYTINEEKSNKCERDMLVRSTFNIFEDGHYEIRSKKDTRKDRNSIKCWIYNNSGELMSKG
;
A
#
# COMPACT_ATOMS: atom_id res chain seq x y z
N MET A 1 7.81 34.11 9.37
CA MET A 1 7.97 32.91 8.53
C MET A 1 6.60 32.32 8.26
N CYS A 2 6.35 31.75 7.08
CA CYS A 2 5.06 31.13 6.78
C CYS A 2 4.77 29.98 7.77
N LYS A 3 3.59 29.99 8.41
CA LYS A 3 3.20 28.93 9.37
C LYS A 3 3.12 27.52 8.76
N TYR A 4 2.92 27.42 7.45
CA TYR A 4 2.77 26.13 6.76
C TYR A 4 4.08 25.57 6.24
N CYS A 5 4.85 26.33 5.46
CA CYS A 5 6.09 25.84 4.83
C CYS A 5 7.38 26.29 5.52
N ASN A 6 7.28 26.99 6.65
CA ASN A 6 8.40 27.46 7.45
C ASN A 6 9.45 28.28 6.64
N THR A 7 9.05 28.85 5.50
CA THR A 7 9.92 29.68 4.64
C THR A 7 9.72 31.17 4.95
N ASN A 8 10.77 31.98 4.88
CA ASN A 8 10.70 33.42 5.13
C ASN A 8 10.30 34.19 3.87
N PHE A 9 9.21 34.96 3.94
CA PHE A 9 8.71 35.80 2.83
C PHE A 9 8.72 37.30 3.16
N GLY A 10 9.28 37.70 4.31
CA GLY A 10 9.33 39.08 4.77
C GLY A 10 7.95 39.76 4.71
N LYS A 11 7.88 40.92 4.03
CA LYS A 11 6.65 41.71 3.86
C LYS A 11 5.55 41.01 3.06
N ASN A 12 5.90 40.00 2.25
CA ASN A 12 4.95 39.28 1.37
C ASN A 12 4.28 38.07 2.04
N ILE A 13 4.52 37.86 3.34
CA ILE A 13 4.04 36.68 4.06
C ILE A 13 2.53 36.48 4.00
N LYS A 14 1.73 37.53 4.22
CA LYS A 14 0.26 37.46 4.19
C LYS A 14 -0.26 37.01 2.82
N ARG A 15 0.36 37.50 1.74
CA ARG A 15 0.02 37.12 0.37
C ARG A 15 0.38 35.66 0.07
N HIS A 16 1.52 35.20 0.60
CA HIS A 16 1.94 33.81 0.43
C HIS A 16 1.03 32.84 1.19
N GLU A 17 0.68 33.14 2.44
CA GLU A 17 -0.12 32.22 3.27
C GLU A 17 -1.47 31.89 2.63
N GLY A 18 -2.12 32.85 1.97
CA GLY A 18 -3.37 32.61 1.23
C GLY A 18 -3.22 31.73 -0.02
N ARG A 19 -2.00 31.46 -0.49
CA ARG A 19 -1.70 30.63 -1.67
C ARG A 19 -0.68 29.52 -1.38
N CYS A 20 -0.40 29.26 -0.11
CA CYS A 20 0.61 28.29 0.26
C CYS A 20 0.10 26.89 -0.10
N LYS A 21 0.87 26.13 -0.89
CA LYS A 21 0.48 24.77 -1.30
C LYS A 21 0.23 23.84 -0.12
N LEU A 22 0.94 24.06 0.99
CA LEU A 22 0.83 23.26 2.21
C LEU A 22 -0.33 23.69 3.12
N ALA A 23 -1.02 24.81 2.83
CA ALA A 23 -2.13 25.27 3.66
C ALA A 23 -3.35 24.32 3.63
N ASN A 24 -3.49 23.53 2.55
CA ASN A 24 -4.58 22.58 2.38
C ASN A 24 -4.11 21.11 2.47
N ASP A 25 -2.84 20.87 2.80
CA ASP A 25 -2.32 19.50 2.93
C ASP A 25 -2.75 18.92 4.28
N LYS A 26 -3.51 17.83 4.25
CA LYS A 26 -4.08 17.18 5.44
C LYS A 26 -3.02 16.69 6.42
N VAL A 27 -1.86 16.25 5.92
CA VAL A 27 -0.75 15.81 6.77
C VAL A 27 -0.15 17.03 7.46
N ARG A 28 0.08 18.12 6.70
CA ARG A 28 0.68 19.32 7.26
C ARG A 28 -0.19 19.97 8.33
N LEU A 29 -1.50 20.00 8.15
CA LEU A 29 -2.42 20.52 9.15
C LEU A 29 -2.31 19.74 10.47
N LEU A 30 -2.25 18.40 10.42
CA LEU A 30 -2.04 17.57 11.62
C LEU A 30 -0.65 17.77 12.24
N GLU A 31 0.39 17.97 11.44
CA GLU A 31 1.73 18.29 11.97
C GLU A 31 1.73 19.59 12.76
N ILE A 32 1.03 20.62 12.27
CA ILE A 32 0.92 21.91 12.96
C ILE A 32 0.16 21.72 14.29
N GLU A 33 -0.91 20.95 14.30
CA GLU A 33 -1.68 20.64 15.52
C GLU A 33 -0.84 19.90 16.57
N LEU A 34 0.10 19.05 16.14
CA LEU A 34 1.00 18.27 17.00
C LEU A 34 2.35 18.96 17.26
N ASP A 35 2.47 20.25 16.95
CA ASP A 35 3.70 21.06 17.07
C ASP A 35 4.94 20.45 16.38
N ILE A 36 4.74 19.76 15.27
CA ILE A 36 5.81 19.17 14.46
C ILE A 36 6.32 20.20 13.44
N ARG A 37 7.61 20.53 13.56
CA ARG A 37 8.29 21.48 12.67
C ARG A 37 8.37 20.95 11.24
N TYR A 38 8.11 21.81 10.26
CA TYR A 38 8.30 21.46 8.84
C TYR A 38 9.78 21.53 8.45
N GLU A 39 10.27 20.42 7.92
CA GLU A 39 11.59 20.31 7.30
C GLU A 39 11.49 20.41 5.79
N SER A 40 12.29 21.29 5.19
CA SER A 40 12.38 21.42 3.75
C SER A 40 13.09 20.19 3.16
N HIS A 41 12.57 19.67 2.08
CA HIS A 41 13.15 18.55 1.34
C HIS A 41 13.41 18.95 -0.12
N ASP A 42 14.21 18.15 -0.81
CA ASP A 42 14.45 18.31 -2.24
C ASP A 42 13.13 18.22 -3.03
N LYS A 43 13.02 19.01 -4.11
CA LYS A 43 11.77 19.15 -4.88
C LYS A 43 11.41 17.91 -5.68
N LEU A 44 12.38 17.05 -5.98
CA LEU A 44 12.23 15.84 -6.75
C LEU A 44 12.33 14.59 -5.87
N THR A 45 12.43 14.76 -4.56
CA THR A 45 12.48 13.66 -3.61
C THR A 45 11.22 13.67 -2.76
N CYS A 46 10.52 12.53 -2.69
CA CYS A 46 9.36 12.40 -1.83
C CYS A 46 9.79 12.50 -0.36
N ARG A 47 9.22 13.45 0.40
CA ARG A 47 9.53 13.65 1.82
C ARG A 47 9.25 12.43 2.70
N PHE A 48 8.37 11.54 2.25
CA PHE A 48 7.87 10.44 3.07
C PHE A 48 8.59 9.13 2.79
N CYS A 49 8.74 8.76 1.52
CA CYS A 49 9.38 7.51 1.11
C CYS A 49 10.81 7.66 0.58
N ASN A 50 11.32 8.90 0.48
CA ASN A 50 12.63 9.24 -0.06
C ASN A 50 12.89 8.77 -1.51
N LYS A 51 11.86 8.35 -2.25
CA LYS A 51 11.97 8.03 -3.68
C LYS A 51 12.32 9.30 -4.47
N ILE A 52 13.32 9.19 -5.34
CA ILE A 52 13.80 10.27 -6.20
C ILE A 52 13.11 10.16 -7.56
N PHE A 53 12.63 11.29 -8.08
CA PHE A 53 11.93 11.41 -9.35
C PHE A 53 12.72 12.28 -10.31
N ILE A 54 12.54 12.09 -11.62
CA ILE A 54 13.22 12.90 -12.62
C ILE A 54 12.49 14.23 -12.84
N ARG A 55 11.16 14.26 -12.60
CA ARG A 55 10.29 15.39 -12.95
C ARG A 55 9.35 15.78 -11.82
N SER A 56 8.93 17.04 -11.83
CA SER A 56 8.05 17.61 -10.80
C SER A 56 6.59 17.16 -10.91
N ASP A 57 6.13 16.77 -12.10
CA ASP A 57 4.77 16.27 -12.33
C ASP A 57 4.61 14.83 -11.84
N THR A 58 5.63 13.99 -12.01
CA THR A 58 5.62 12.60 -11.56
C THR A 58 5.62 12.50 -10.03
N ILE A 59 6.43 13.30 -9.34
CA ILE A 59 6.35 13.41 -7.87
C ILE A 59 5.01 13.97 -7.39
N ALA A 60 4.42 14.95 -8.08
CA ALA A 60 3.11 15.49 -7.71
C ALA A 60 1.98 14.45 -7.83
N LYS A 61 2.08 13.52 -8.78
CA LYS A 61 1.20 12.36 -8.88
C LYS A 61 1.50 11.36 -7.76
N HIS A 62 2.76 11.01 -7.54
CA HIS A 62 3.18 10.11 -6.48
C HIS A 62 2.71 10.58 -5.08
N ASP A 63 2.83 11.88 -4.77
CA ASP A 63 2.48 12.43 -3.46
C ASP A 63 0.99 12.22 -3.10
N LYS A 64 0.13 12.03 -4.10
CA LYS A 64 -1.29 11.68 -3.88
C LYS A 64 -1.49 10.23 -3.45
N ILE A 65 -0.58 9.33 -3.85
CA ILE A 65 -0.69 7.88 -3.64
C ILE A 65 0.38 7.29 -2.71
N CYS A 66 1.31 8.13 -2.24
CA CYS A 66 2.46 7.71 -1.43
C CYS A 66 2.02 6.94 -0.17
N ASN A 67 2.47 5.69 -0.05
CA ASN A 67 2.17 4.83 1.10
C ASN A 67 2.76 5.38 2.39
N ASP A 68 4.00 5.85 2.37
CA ASP A 68 4.67 6.36 3.56
C ASP A 68 4.06 7.68 4.04
N LYS A 69 3.54 8.51 3.11
CA LYS A 69 2.73 9.68 3.45
C LYS A 69 1.47 9.28 4.21
N GLN A 70 0.79 8.24 3.75
CA GLN A 70 -0.42 7.75 4.40
C GLN A 70 -0.12 7.06 5.74
N ILE A 71 0.93 6.24 5.83
CA ILE A 71 1.36 5.62 7.09
C ILE A 71 1.67 6.72 8.08
N TYR A 72 2.44 7.73 7.66
CA TYR A 72 2.73 8.89 8.47
C TYR A 72 1.46 9.60 8.92
N TYR A 73 0.51 9.88 8.02
CA TYR A 73 -0.80 10.44 8.36
C TYR A 73 -1.57 9.62 9.41
N GLU A 74 -1.61 8.29 9.27
CA GLU A 74 -2.25 7.39 10.23
C GLU A 74 -1.52 7.39 11.59
N THR A 75 -0.19 7.51 11.60
CA THR A 75 0.57 7.63 12.84
C THR A 75 0.27 8.94 13.57
N LEU A 76 0.14 10.07 12.86
CA LEU A 76 -0.26 11.34 13.44
C LEU A 76 -1.68 11.27 14.03
N LYS A 77 -2.63 10.68 13.31
CA LYS A 77 -3.99 10.44 13.83
C LYS A 77 -4.02 9.60 15.09
N LYS A 78 -3.14 8.60 15.20
CA LYS A 78 -3.02 7.79 16.42
C LYS A 78 -2.40 8.56 17.58
N LYS A 79 -1.50 9.51 17.31
CA LYS A 79 -0.95 10.41 18.33
C LYS A 79 -2.03 11.33 18.90
N GLN A 80 -2.87 11.92 18.05
CA GLN A 80 -4.04 12.72 18.50
C GLN A 80 -4.99 11.92 19.41
N LYS A 81 -5.32 10.68 19.03
CA LYS A 81 -6.23 9.83 19.81
C LYS A 81 -5.69 9.38 21.18
N LYS A 82 -4.37 9.41 21.39
CA LYS A 82 -3.77 9.01 22.68
C LYS A 82 -3.85 10.11 23.74
N GLU A 83 -4.15 11.35 23.34
CA GLU A 83 -4.29 12.47 24.27
C GLU A 83 -5.69 12.57 24.92
N GLU A 84 -6.67 11.76 24.47
CA GLU A 84 -8.07 11.87 24.91
C GLU A 84 -8.62 10.74 25.82
N GLN A 85 -7.91 9.64 26.14
CA GLN A 85 -8.26 8.70 27.24
C GLN A 85 -7.29 7.49 27.41
N PRO A 86 -7.25 6.80 28.58
CA PRO A 86 -6.22 5.82 28.92
C PRO A 86 -6.49 4.38 28.42
N MET A 87 -5.40 3.75 27.97
CA MET A 87 -4.98 2.33 27.97
C MET A 87 -5.91 1.15 27.56
N SER A 88 -5.30 0.29 26.74
CA SER A 88 -5.34 -1.19 26.76
C SER A 88 -6.50 -1.98 26.12
N GLN A 89 -6.15 -2.78 25.11
CA GLN A 89 -6.38 -4.23 25.14
C GLN A 89 -5.15 -4.94 24.52
N ASN A 90 -4.15 -5.19 25.36
CA ASN A 90 -3.16 -6.24 25.09
C ASN A 90 -3.83 -7.58 25.38
N ILE A 91 -4.24 -8.30 24.34
CA ILE A 91 -4.53 -9.73 24.47
C ILE A 91 -3.19 -10.44 24.32
N THR A 92 -2.57 -10.79 25.45
CA THR A 92 -1.42 -11.70 25.49
C THR A 92 -1.96 -13.12 25.46
N ILE A 93 -1.94 -13.76 24.28
CA ILE A 93 -2.02 -15.24 24.20
C ILE A 93 -0.58 -15.73 24.26
N ASN A 94 -0.20 -16.26 25.42
CA ASN A 94 1.10 -16.87 25.64
C ASN A 94 1.05 -18.34 25.19
N ASN A 95 1.32 -18.59 23.92
CA ASN A 95 1.73 -19.93 23.47
C ASN A 95 3.20 -19.83 23.07
N ASN A 96 4.07 -20.18 24.01
CA ASN A 96 5.50 -20.35 23.75
C ASN A 96 5.70 -21.59 22.88
N THR A 97 5.68 -21.41 21.57
CA THR A 97 6.39 -22.26 20.62
C THR A 97 7.22 -21.34 19.74
N GLN A 98 8.53 -21.31 19.97
CA GLN A 98 9.48 -20.72 19.03
C GLN A 98 9.47 -21.60 17.77
N ILE A 99 8.59 -21.26 16.83
CA ILE A 99 8.61 -21.85 15.49
C ILE A 99 9.61 -21.01 14.69
N ASN A 100 10.75 -21.59 14.34
CA ASN A 100 11.60 -21.03 13.28
C ASN A 100 10.81 -21.15 11.97
N ILE A 101 10.21 -20.04 11.53
CA ILE A 101 9.34 -20.03 10.35
C ILE A 101 10.23 -19.87 9.11
N ILE A 102 10.78 -21.00 8.67
CA ILE A 102 11.43 -21.12 7.36
C ILE A 102 10.31 -21.35 6.33
N ALA A 103 10.31 -20.63 5.21
CA ALA A 103 9.43 -20.97 4.10
C ALA A 103 9.75 -22.41 3.65
N SER A 104 8.79 -23.13 3.05
CA SER A 104 8.94 -24.56 2.69
C SER A 104 10.18 -24.90 1.83
N ASN A 105 10.88 -23.88 1.32
CA ASN A 105 12.01 -23.98 0.39
C ASN A 105 13.32 -23.35 0.95
N GLY A 106 13.41 -23.02 2.24
CA GLY A 106 14.67 -22.63 2.89
C GLY A 106 14.94 -21.13 3.07
N GLU A 107 14.17 -20.24 2.43
CA GLU A 107 14.29 -18.78 2.67
C GLU A 107 13.42 -18.32 3.84
N PRO A 108 13.86 -17.31 4.62
CA PRO A 108 13.05 -16.73 5.68
C PRO A 108 11.85 -15.98 5.09
N LEU A 109 10.68 -16.10 5.73
CA LEU A 109 9.52 -15.31 5.33
C LEU A 109 9.83 -13.81 5.42
N ARG A 110 9.30 -13.04 4.46
CA ARG A 110 9.27 -11.59 4.50
C ARG A 110 8.12 -11.09 5.35
N LYS A 111 8.38 -10.02 6.10
CA LYS A 111 7.35 -9.32 6.86
C LYS A 111 6.24 -8.85 5.92
N PHE A 112 4.99 -8.93 6.37
CA PHE A 112 3.88 -8.34 5.62
C PHE A 112 4.03 -6.83 5.43
N GLY A 113 3.88 -6.39 4.18
CA GLY A 113 4.18 -5.04 3.72
C GLY A 113 5.62 -4.83 3.22
N ASP A 114 6.45 -5.87 3.25
CA ASP A 114 7.82 -5.90 2.73
C ASP A 114 7.99 -7.03 1.70
N GLU A 115 6.94 -7.27 0.92
CA GLU A 115 6.91 -8.31 -0.11
C GLU A 115 7.98 -8.08 -1.19
N ASN A 116 8.52 -9.18 -1.70
CA ASN A 116 9.34 -9.18 -2.89
C ASN A 116 8.45 -9.02 -4.14
N PHE A 117 8.60 -7.92 -4.87
CA PHE A 117 7.81 -7.65 -6.08
C PHE A 117 8.45 -8.20 -7.37
N ASP A 118 9.64 -8.79 -7.31
CA ASP A 118 10.34 -9.38 -8.47
C ASP A 118 9.53 -10.54 -9.11
N ALA A 119 8.56 -11.08 -8.37
CA ALA A 119 7.57 -12.03 -8.85
C ALA A 119 6.71 -11.51 -10.03
N LEU A 120 6.62 -10.20 -10.21
CA LEU A 120 5.81 -9.53 -11.22
C LEU A 120 6.72 -8.76 -12.19
N ASN A 121 7.02 -9.37 -13.33
CA ASN A 121 7.77 -8.71 -14.40
C ASN A 121 6.84 -7.88 -15.32
N GLU A 122 7.45 -7.12 -16.22
CA GLU A 122 6.76 -6.26 -17.20
C GLU A 122 5.73 -7.02 -18.05
N ASP A 123 6.08 -8.19 -18.57
CA ASP A 123 5.18 -8.97 -19.43
C ASP A 123 3.98 -9.51 -18.65
N ASP A 124 4.19 -9.94 -17.41
CA ASP A 124 3.13 -10.36 -16.50
C ASP A 124 2.20 -9.18 -16.17
N PHE A 125 2.77 -8.01 -15.89
CA PHE A 125 2.00 -6.79 -15.66
C PHE A 125 1.13 -6.42 -16.87
N ILE A 126 1.72 -6.32 -18.06
CA ILE A 126 0.99 -5.99 -19.29
C ILE A 126 -0.13 -7.01 -19.56
N ARG A 127 0.17 -8.30 -19.39
CA ARG A 127 -0.82 -9.38 -19.55
C ARG A 127 -1.99 -9.22 -18.59
N ILE A 128 -1.73 -8.97 -17.31
CA ILE A 128 -2.77 -8.76 -16.30
C ILE A 128 -3.61 -7.51 -16.64
N MET A 129 -2.97 -6.42 -17.06
CA MET A 129 -3.66 -5.17 -17.41
C MET A 129 -4.52 -5.29 -18.67
N ARG A 130 -4.11 -6.12 -19.65
CA ARG A 130 -4.89 -6.40 -20.88
C ARG A 130 -6.17 -7.19 -20.60
N ILE A 131 -6.15 -8.09 -19.61
CA ILE A 131 -7.36 -8.82 -19.18
C ILE A 131 -8.40 -7.85 -18.61
N GLY A 132 -7.93 -6.77 -17.97
CA GLY A 132 -8.79 -5.74 -17.40
C GLY A 132 -9.71 -6.32 -16.31
N ASN A 133 -10.90 -5.75 -16.21
CA ASN A 133 -11.93 -6.19 -15.24
C ASN A 133 -13.02 -7.06 -15.90
N GLU A 134 -12.79 -7.55 -17.13
CA GLU A 134 -13.79 -8.29 -17.91
C GLU A 134 -13.94 -9.77 -17.49
N GLY A 135 -13.05 -10.27 -16.63
CA GLY A 135 -13.10 -11.65 -16.10
C GLY A 135 -13.76 -11.82 -14.73
N ASP A 136 -13.82 -13.08 -14.28
CA ASP A 136 -14.30 -13.46 -12.93
C ASP A 136 -13.40 -12.92 -11.80
N THR A 137 -12.16 -12.55 -12.13
CA THR A 137 -11.16 -12.01 -11.21
C THR A 137 -10.66 -10.66 -11.74
N GLY A 138 -10.73 -9.61 -10.93
CA GLY A 138 -10.23 -8.29 -11.30
C GLY A 138 -8.70 -8.20 -11.30
N VAL A 139 -8.18 -7.11 -11.89
CA VAL A 139 -6.74 -6.81 -11.97
C VAL A 139 -6.05 -6.88 -10.62
N ILE A 140 -6.63 -6.25 -9.60
CA ILE A 140 -6.03 -6.16 -8.26
C ILE A 140 -5.89 -7.54 -7.61
N PRO A 141 -6.94 -8.39 -7.53
CA PRO A 141 -6.77 -9.77 -7.08
C PRO A 141 -5.71 -10.58 -7.85
N MET A 142 -5.57 -10.37 -9.16
CA MET A 142 -4.54 -11.06 -9.96
C MET A 142 -3.12 -10.63 -9.57
N LEU A 143 -2.91 -9.33 -9.35
CA LEU A 143 -1.64 -8.80 -8.85
C LEU A 143 -1.32 -9.35 -7.46
N VAL A 144 -2.29 -9.31 -6.55
CA VAL A 144 -2.15 -9.87 -5.19
C VAL A 144 -1.76 -11.35 -5.24
N ASN A 145 -2.40 -12.12 -6.12
CA ASN A 145 -2.10 -13.53 -6.29
C ASN A 145 -0.65 -13.74 -6.78
N LYS A 146 -0.22 -12.97 -7.78
CA LYS A 146 1.13 -13.03 -8.33
C LYS A 146 2.21 -12.69 -7.30
N ILE A 147 1.91 -11.85 -6.32
CA ILE A 147 2.86 -11.42 -5.28
C ILE A 147 2.89 -12.39 -4.10
N HIS A 148 1.73 -12.67 -3.49
CA HIS A 148 1.65 -13.38 -2.21
C HIS A 148 1.57 -14.91 -2.34
N PHE A 149 1.09 -15.43 -3.46
CA PHE A 149 0.82 -16.86 -3.64
C PHE A 149 1.59 -17.47 -4.80
N ASN A 150 2.67 -16.83 -5.23
CA ASN A 150 3.55 -17.38 -6.25
C ASN A 150 4.46 -18.46 -5.64
N PRO A 151 4.42 -19.72 -6.13
CA PRO A 151 5.24 -20.80 -5.59
C PRO A 151 6.75 -20.57 -5.72
N LYS A 152 7.17 -19.73 -6.67
CA LYS A 152 8.58 -19.36 -6.87
C LYS A 152 9.09 -18.32 -5.87
N PHE A 153 8.17 -17.63 -5.18
CA PHE A 153 8.46 -16.59 -4.19
C PHE A 153 7.80 -16.97 -2.84
N PRO A 154 8.20 -18.11 -2.25
CA PRO A 154 7.58 -18.63 -1.04
C PRO A 154 7.80 -17.72 0.19
N GLU A 155 8.81 -16.84 0.16
CA GLU A 155 9.07 -15.83 1.20
C GLU A 155 7.91 -14.83 1.35
N ASN A 156 7.11 -14.63 0.31
CA ASN A 156 5.93 -13.76 0.33
C ASN A 156 4.67 -14.44 0.89
N LYS A 157 4.72 -15.72 1.27
CA LYS A 157 3.60 -16.45 1.92
C LYS A 157 3.44 -16.01 3.39
N ASN A 158 3.20 -14.72 3.58
CA ASN A 158 3.26 -13.99 4.86
C ASN A 158 1.87 -13.68 5.46
N ILE A 159 0.78 -14.13 4.83
CA ILE A 159 -0.61 -14.00 5.29
C ILE A 159 -1.34 -15.33 5.23
N LYS A 160 -2.16 -15.66 6.24
CA LYS A 160 -2.88 -16.93 6.34
C LYS A 160 -4.26 -16.79 6.95
N LEU A 161 -5.24 -17.45 6.35
CA LEU A 161 -6.63 -17.50 6.80
C LEU A 161 -7.08 -18.95 7.01
N THR A 162 -7.49 -19.28 8.22
CA THR A 162 -7.93 -20.65 8.58
C THR A 162 -9.37 -20.95 8.21
N ASN A 163 -10.21 -19.92 8.07
CA ASN A 163 -11.63 -20.05 7.74
C ASN A 163 -12.12 -18.79 7.00
N LEU A 164 -12.88 -18.97 5.92
CA LEU A 164 -13.52 -17.88 5.16
C LEU A 164 -14.46 -16.99 6.00
N ARG A 165 -15.00 -17.49 7.11
CA ARG A 165 -15.83 -16.71 8.04
C ARG A 165 -15.04 -16.02 9.15
N SER A 166 -13.74 -16.28 9.27
CA SER A 166 -12.92 -15.64 10.29
C SER A 166 -12.90 -14.12 10.11
N GLU A 167 -12.97 -13.41 11.23
CA GLU A 167 -12.75 -11.96 11.33
C GLU A 167 -11.28 -11.61 11.54
N GLN A 168 -10.45 -12.61 11.86
CA GLN A 168 -9.02 -12.45 12.06
C GLN A 168 -8.19 -13.28 11.08
N ILE A 169 -7.03 -12.75 10.72
CA ILE A 169 -6.06 -13.33 9.79
C ILE A 169 -4.69 -13.33 10.44
N ALA A 170 -3.92 -14.39 10.24
CA ALA A 170 -2.55 -14.47 10.72
C ALA A 170 -1.62 -13.79 9.74
N VAL A 171 -0.75 -12.90 10.23
CA VAL A 171 0.17 -12.10 9.42
C VAL A 171 1.58 -12.19 10.01
N TYR A 172 2.58 -12.45 9.17
CA TYR A 172 3.96 -12.51 9.61
C TYR A 172 4.53 -11.10 9.83
N ASN A 173 5.00 -10.81 11.05
CA ASN A 173 5.50 -9.48 11.42
C ASN A 173 7.03 -9.32 11.24
N GLY A 174 7.73 -10.35 10.74
CA GLY A 174 9.20 -10.43 10.67
C GLY A 174 9.80 -11.44 11.64
N GLU A 175 9.07 -11.81 12.70
CA GLU A 175 9.51 -12.76 13.71
C GLU A 175 8.52 -13.93 13.87
N ARG A 176 7.22 -13.62 13.90
CA ARG A 176 6.15 -14.59 14.11
C ARG A 176 4.85 -14.18 13.43
N PHE A 177 3.94 -15.13 13.30
CA PHE A 177 2.57 -14.82 12.91
C PHE A 177 1.81 -14.17 14.07
N VAL A 178 1.15 -13.04 13.79
CA VAL A 178 0.27 -12.34 14.72
C VAL A 178 -1.12 -12.20 14.12
N MET A 179 -2.16 -12.32 14.95
CA MET A 179 -3.53 -12.15 14.48
C MET A 179 -3.87 -10.67 14.29
N LYS A 180 -4.51 -10.36 13.17
CA LYS A 180 -4.97 -9.01 12.80
C LYS A 180 -6.40 -9.08 12.24
N PRO A 181 -7.17 -7.97 12.28
CA PRO A 181 -8.47 -7.92 11.63
C PRO A 181 -8.37 -8.17 10.12
N VAL A 182 -9.16 -9.09 9.58
CA VAL A 182 -9.18 -9.46 8.15
C VAL A 182 -9.39 -8.24 7.28
N GLU A 183 -10.40 -7.44 7.59
CA GLU A 183 -10.79 -6.27 6.79
C GLU A 183 -9.61 -5.29 6.61
N TYR A 184 -8.83 -5.08 7.68
CA TYR A 184 -7.67 -4.21 7.65
C TYR A 184 -6.54 -4.74 6.76
N ILE A 185 -6.28 -6.05 6.84
CA ILE A 185 -5.22 -6.68 6.07
C ILE A 185 -5.59 -6.77 4.59
N ILE A 186 -6.83 -7.16 4.26
CA ILE A 186 -7.32 -7.17 2.89
C ILE A 186 -7.23 -5.78 2.26
N TYR A 187 -7.65 -4.73 3.00
CA TYR A 187 -7.52 -3.36 2.54
C TYR A 187 -6.06 -2.99 2.23
N LYS A 188 -5.13 -3.35 3.11
CA LYS A 188 -3.70 -3.12 2.90
C LYS A 188 -3.14 -3.87 1.68
N THR A 189 -3.50 -5.14 1.52
CA THR A 189 -3.09 -5.97 0.39
C THR A 189 -3.59 -5.38 -0.94
N ILE A 190 -4.86 -4.98 -0.98
CA ILE A 190 -5.45 -4.29 -2.13
C ILE A 190 -4.67 -3.01 -2.44
N ARG A 191 -4.44 -2.16 -1.43
CA ARG A 191 -3.75 -0.88 -1.60
C ARG A 191 -2.31 -1.06 -2.09
N SER A 192 -1.59 -2.04 -1.55
CA SER A 192 -0.22 -2.38 -1.97
C SER A 192 -0.19 -2.75 -3.45
N ALA A 193 -1.09 -3.63 -3.89
CA ALA A 193 -1.21 -4.01 -5.30
C ALA A 193 -1.61 -2.84 -6.22
N SER A 194 -2.53 -1.96 -5.78
CA SER A 194 -2.88 -0.75 -6.52
C SER A 194 -1.69 0.19 -6.70
N ASN A 195 -0.89 0.37 -5.65
CA ASN A 195 0.31 1.21 -5.71
C ASN A 195 1.36 0.61 -6.64
N LEU A 196 1.61 -0.69 -6.55
CA LEU A 196 2.53 -1.39 -7.44
C LEU A 196 2.09 -1.26 -8.90
N MET A 197 0.78 -1.37 -9.17
CA MET A 197 0.23 -1.20 -10.52
C MET A 197 0.54 0.20 -11.08
N CYS A 198 0.35 1.25 -10.28
CA CYS A 198 0.72 2.61 -10.68
C CYS A 198 2.23 2.76 -10.91
N ASP A 199 3.05 2.28 -9.99
CA ASP A 199 4.50 2.37 -10.10
C ASP A 199 5.02 1.65 -11.36
N MET A 200 4.52 0.45 -11.65
CA MET A 200 4.88 -0.29 -12.86
C MET A 200 4.41 0.42 -14.13
N TYR A 201 3.17 0.92 -14.17
CA TYR A 201 2.64 1.62 -15.33
C TYR A 201 3.54 2.82 -15.71
N TYR A 202 3.88 3.66 -14.74
CA TYR A 202 4.73 4.83 -15.00
C TYR A 202 6.17 4.44 -15.34
N THR A 203 6.76 3.48 -14.61
CA THR A 203 8.14 3.02 -14.88
C THR A 203 8.28 2.48 -16.30
N ILE A 204 7.35 1.61 -16.74
CA ILE A 204 7.37 1.05 -18.09
C ILE A 204 7.22 2.14 -19.15
N ASN A 205 6.36 3.15 -18.92
CA ASN A 205 6.20 4.25 -19.87
C ASN A 205 7.45 5.13 -19.97
N GLU A 206 8.09 5.43 -18.84
CA GLU A 206 9.34 6.21 -18.80
C GLU A 206 10.50 5.45 -19.49
N GLU A 207 10.65 4.16 -19.23
CA GLU A 207 11.79 3.37 -19.74
C GLU A 207 11.59 2.85 -21.18
N LYS A 208 10.34 2.58 -21.60
CA LYS A 208 10.03 1.85 -22.86
C LYS A 208 9.24 2.69 -23.85
N SER A 209 9.42 4.00 -23.85
CA SER A 209 8.78 4.91 -24.80
C SER A 209 7.26 4.75 -24.79
N ASN A 210 6.64 5.01 -23.65
CA ASN A 210 5.18 5.01 -23.48
C ASN A 210 4.50 3.70 -23.90
N LYS A 211 5.11 2.54 -23.60
CA LYS A 211 4.60 1.22 -24.02
C LYS A 211 3.18 0.95 -23.50
N CYS A 212 2.89 1.27 -22.24
CA CYS A 212 1.56 1.07 -21.66
C CYS A 212 0.52 2.05 -22.21
N GLU A 213 0.89 3.29 -22.51
CA GLU A 213 0.00 4.28 -23.14
C GLU A 213 -0.39 3.90 -24.57
N ARG A 214 0.55 3.29 -25.31
CA ARG A 214 0.31 2.82 -26.68
C ARG A 214 -0.58 1.58 -26.74
N ASP A 215 -0.66 0.83 -25.65
CA ASP A 215 -1.55 -0.32 -25.54
C ASP A 215 -2.94 0.13 -25.07
N MET A 216 -3.92 0.08 -25.99
CA MET A 216 -5.26 0.58 -25.74
C MET A 216 -5.95 -0.08 -24.54
N LEU A 217 -5.75 -1.39 -24.34
CA LEU A 217 -6.38 -2.14 -23.25
C LEU A 217 -5.70 -1.84 -21.91
N VAL A 218 -4.37 -1.75 -21.90
CA VAL A 218 -3.62 -1.41 -20.68
C VAL A 218 -3.95 0.00 -20.23
N ARG A 219 -3.97 0.96 -21.16
CA ARG A 219 -4.33 2.36 -20.89
C ARG A 219 -5.77 2.51 -20.41
N SER A 220 -6.73 1.86 -21.08
CA SER A 220 -8.14 1.95 -20.66
C SER A 220 -8.34 1.35 -19.26
N THR A 221 -7.74 0.19 -18.98
CA THR A 221 -7.76 -0.42 -17.66
C THR A 221 -7.15 0.52 -16.62
N PHE A 222 -5.99 1.11 -16.88
CA PHE A 222 -5.31 2.01 -15.95
C PHE A 222 -6.12 3.28 -15.64
N ASN A 223 -6.72 3.90 -16.65
CA ASN A 223 -7.53 5.12 -16.46
C ASN A 223 -8.73 4.87 -15.53
N ILE A 224 -9.34 3.68 -15.59
CA ILE A 224 -10.42 3.30 -14.66
C ILE A 224 -9.94 3.36 -13.19
N PHE A 225 -8.65 3.13 -12.94
CA PHE A 225 -8.05 3.21 -11.60
C PHE A 225 -7.54 4.62 -11.26
N GLU A 226 -6.91 5.36 -12.20
CA GLU A 226 -6.34 6.70 -11.96
C GLU A 226 -7.41 7.78 -11.70
N ASP A 227 -8.59 7.70 -12.34
CA ASP A 227 -9.66 8.71 -12.27
C ASP A 227 -10.42 8.74 -10.90
N GLY A 228 -9.78 8.30 -9.82
CA GLY A 228 -10.31 8.39 -8.46
C GLY A 228 -11.39 7.35 -8.13
N HIS A 229 -11.75 6.48 -9.06
CA HIS A 229 -12.73 5.43 -8.79
C HIS A 229 -12.20 4.38 -7.80
N TYR A 230 -10.91 4.20 -7.56
CA TYR A 230 -10.48 3.17 -6.61
C TYR A 230 -10.50 3.61 -5.13
N GLU A 231 -10.22 4.90 -4.83
CA GLU A 231 -10.41 5.46 -3.49
C GLU A 231 -11.89 5.76 -3.17
N ILE A 232 -12.72 5.98 -4.21
CA ILE A 232 -14.13 6.40 -4.10
C ILE A 232 -15.12 5.25 -4.35
N ARG A 233 -14.68 4.11 -4.91
CA ARG A 233 -15.49 2.89 -5.01
C ARG A 233 -15.90 2.46 -3.61
N SER A 234 -17.19 2.57 -3.33
CA SER A 234 -17.79 2.22 -2.05
C SER A 234 -17.39 0.80 -1.64
N LYS A 235 -17.56 0.43 -0.35
CA LYS A 235 -17.43 -0.98 0.09
C LYS A 235 -18.17 -1.95 -0.85
N LYS A 236 -19.22 -1.51 -1.55
CA LYS A 236 -19.97 -2.35 -2.50
C LYS A 236 -19.18 -2.69 -3.76
N ASP A 237 -18.34 -1.78 -4.25
CA ASP A 237 -17.68 -1.89 -5.57
C ASP A 237 -16.34 -2.63 -5.52
N THR A 238 -15.65 -2.61 -4.37
CA THR A 238 -14.46 -3.46 -4.12
C THR A 238 -14.83 -4.81 -3.49
N ARG A 239 -16.13 -5.10 -3.30
CA ARG A 239 -16.60 -6.35 -2.68
C ARG A 239 -16.13 -7.58 -3.44
N LYS A 240 -16.16 -7.54 -4.78
CA LYS A 240 -15.70 -8.64 -5.64
C LYS A 240 -14.21 -8.90 -5.39
N ASP A 241 -13.38 -7.87 -5.47
CA ASP A 241 -11.93 -7.98 -5.24
C ASP A 241 -11.60 -8.50 -3.84
N ARG A 242 -12.26 -7.95 -2.81
CA ARG A 242 -12.06 -8.37 -1.41
C ARG A 242 -12.41 -9.84 -1.21
N ASN A 243 -13.54 -10.28 -1.77
CA ASN A 243 -13.96 -11.68 -1.69
C ASN A 243 -12.98 -12.59 -2.44
N SER A 244 -12.57 -12.22 -3.65
CA SER A 244 -11.59 -12.99 -4.43
C SER A 244 -10.29 -13.14 -3.67
N ILE A 245 -9.74 -12.05 -3.14
CA ILE A 245 -8.49 -12.08 -2.34
C ILE A 245 -8.67 -12.93 -1.09
N LYS A 246 -9.80 -12.83 -0.39
CA LYS A 246 -10.09 -13.67 0.78
C LYS A 246 -10.11 -15.16 0.43
N CYS A 247 -10.70 -15.53 -0.70
CA CYS A 247 -10.69 -16.90 -1.23
C CYS A 247 -9.27 -17.37 -1.59
N TRP A 248 -8.48 -16.52 -2.27
CA TRP A 248 -7.08 -16.82 -2.60
C TRP A 248 -6.25 -17.10 -1.34
N ILE A 249 -6.36 -16.25 -0.32
CA ILE A 249 -5.65 -16.45 0.96
C ILE A 249 -6.07 -17.77 1.58
N TYR A 250 -7.37 -18.05 1.69
CA TYR A 250 -7.87 -19.28 2.30
C TYR A 250 -7.35 -20.53 1.58
N ASN A 251 -7.49 -20.58 0.25
CA ASN A 251 -7.07 -21.72 -0.56
C ASN A 251 -5.57 -21.98 -0.46
N ASN A 252 -4.75 -20.93 -0.38
CA ASN A 252 -3.30 -21.05 -0.26
C ASN A 252 -2.81 -21.24 1.19
N SER A 253 -3.69 -21.11 2.18
CA SER A 253 -3.35 -21.37 3.59
C SER A 253 -3.29 -22.86 3.92
N GLY A 254 -4.02 -23.69 3.16
CA GLY A 254 -4.04 -25.16 3.33
C GLY A 254 -2.76 -25.86 2.87
N GLU A 255 -2.05 -25.33 1.87
CA GLU A 255 -0.80 -25.91 1.35
C GLU A 255 0.34 -25.97 2.37
N LEU A 256 0.29 -25.17 3.45
CA LEU A 256 1.29 -25.13 4.51
C LEU A 256 0.95 -26.05 5.69
N MET A 257 -0.24 -26.64 5.72
CA MET A 257 -0.74 -27.47 6.82
C MET A 257 -0.78 -28.97 6.48
N SER A 258 -0.49 -29.35 5.23
CA SER A 258 -0.60 -30.75 4.74
C SER A 258 0.69 -31.58 4.84
N LYS A 259 1.68 -31.11 5.59
CA LYS A 259 2.86 -31.92 5.95
C LYS A 259 3.08 -31.84 7.47
N GLY A 260 2.25 -32.59 8.18
CA GLY A 260 2.43 -33.00 9.57
C GLY A 260 2.31 -34.51 9.64
#